data_AF-A0A952LHE0-F1
#
_entry.id   AF-A0A952LHE0-F1
#
_cell.length_a   1.000
_cell.length_b   1.000
_cell.length_c   1.000
_cell.angle_alpha   90.00
_cell.angle_beta   90.00
_cell.angle_gamma   90.00
#
_symmetry.space_group_name_H-M   'P 1'
#
loop_
_entity.id
_entity.type
_entity.pdbx_description
1 polymer ?
#
loop_
_entity_poly.entity_id
_entity_poly.type
_entity_poly.pdbx_seq_one_letter_code
_entity_poly.pdbx_strand_id
1 'polypeptide(L)'
;MSELIKISRENILLTGGIATPEGSIIDKIESQYDCRFIMESCINQKKDASGYWVNSPWLLFYSNKPAHPNGSKWIAFCFSNNSSLVTDGQSISNHKEGLPGYYNPLTGEAVYSVYRWDNHYDKSKKFAVDGGRDYLKITGNPSSEFLFGYFHVLPDSKEDANDAGLYFKSNIQE
;
A
#
# COMPACT_ATOMS: atom_id res chain seq x y z
N MET A 1 -21.81 -8.06 8.54
CA MET A 1 -20.33 -8.21 8.50
C MET A 1 -19.84 -7.24 7.44
N SER A 2 -18.93 -6.32 7.75
CA SER A 2 -18.40 -5.43 6.71
C SER A 2 -17.59 -6.24 5.71
N GLU A 3 -17.95 -6.13 4.43
CA GLU A 3 -17.31 -6.82 3.32
C GLU A 3 -15.89 -6.27 3.08
N LEU A 4 -14.94 -7.16 2.82
CA LEU A 4 -13.59 -6.80 2.41
C LEU A 4 -13.53 -6.80 0.88
N ILE A 5 -13.13 -5.67 0.29
CA ILE A 5 -12.97 -5.53 -1.16
C ILE A 5 -11.49 -5.67 -1.50
N LYS A 6 -11.12 -6.70 -2.27
CA LYS A 6 -9.74 -6.85 -2.76
C LYS A 6 -9.46 -5.79 -3.82
N ILE A 7 -8.36 -5.07 -3.68
CA ILE A 7 -7.93 -4.04 -4.61
C ILE A 7 -6.98 -4.63 -5.64
N SER A 8 -7.33 -4.50 -6.91
CA SER A 8 -6.47 -4.94 -8.01
C SER A 8 -5.24 -4.03 -8.16
N ARG A 9 -4.10 -4.61 -8.57
CA ARG A 9 -2.81 -3.92 -8.70
C ARG A 9 -2.90 -2.65 -9.56
N GLU A 10 -3.63 -2.69 -10.68
CA GLU A 10 -3.83 -1.58 -11.63
C GLU A 10 -4.61 -0.39 -11.06
N ASN A 11 -5.27 -0.60 -9.93
CA ASN A 11 -6.06 0.40 -9.23
C ASN A 11 -5.31 1.05 -8.05
N ILE A 12 -4.08 0.62 -7.79
CA ILE A 12 -3.20 1.21 -6.79
C ILE A 12 -2.40 2.33 -7.47
N LEU A 13 -2.62 3.57 -7.03
CA LEU A 13 -1.85 4.71 -7.49
C LEU A 13 -0.46 4.72 -6.84
N LEU A 14 0.59 4.75 -7.65
CA LEU A 14 1.98 4.90 -7.19
C LEU A 14 2.40 6.37 -7.22
N THR A 15 3.13 6.82 -6.20
CA THR A 15 3.37 8.24 -5.97
C THR A 15 4.85 8.62 -5.85
N GLY A 16 5.74 7.64 -5.73
CA GLY A 16 7.17 7.84 -5.51
C GLY A 16 8.06 8.12 -6.73
N GLY A 17 7.56 8.67 -7.85
CA GLY A 17 8.39 8.87 -9.05
C GLY A 17 8.97 7.56 -9.64
N ILE A 18 8.43 6.43 -9.19
CA ILE A 18 8.71 5.09 -9.70
C ILE A 18 7.98 5.00 -11.04
N ALA A 19 8.65 5.51 -12.08
CA ALA A 19 8.09 5.59 -13.42
C ALA A 19 7.67 4.20 -13.90
N THR A 20 6.48 4.10 -14.48
CA THR A 20 6.09 2.93 -15.25
C THR A 20 5.56 3.35 -16.62
N PRO A 21 6.40 3.28 -17.66
CA PRO A 21 5.99 2.82 -18.97
C PRO A 21 6.41 1.36 -19.09
N GLU A 22 5.43 0.46 -19.29
CA GLU A 22 5.55 -0.93 -19.74
C GLU A 22 6.91 -1.63 -19.47
N GLY A 23 6.98 -2.42 -18.39
CA GLY A 23 8.21 -3.10 -17.93
C GLY A 23 8.76 -2.54 -16.61
N SER A 24 7.85 -2.23 -15.69
CA SER A 24 8.10 -1.51 -14.45
C SER A 24 9.14 -2.18 -13.55
N ILE A 25 9.78 -1.40 -12.67
CA ILE A 25 10.64 -1.96 -11.61
C ILE A 25 9.88 -2.98 -10.75
N ILE A 26 8.55 -2.83 -10.64
CA ILE A 26 7.67 -3.80 -10.00
C ILE A 26 7.72 -5.13 -10.74
N ASP A 27 7.49 -5.16 -12.06
CA ASP A 27 7.51 -6.40 -12.85
C ASP A 27 8.88 -7.09 -12.76
N LYS A 28 9.96 -6.31 -12.73
CA LYS A 28 11.32 -6.82 -12.53
C LYS A 28 11.48 -7.45 -11.14
N ILE A 29 10.98 -6.82 -10.08
CA ILE A 29 11.01 -7.38 -8.72
C ILE A 29 10.16 -8.64 -8.64
N GLU A 30 8.92 -8.61 -9.13
CA GLU A 30 8.01 -9.77 -9.11
C GLU A 30 8.65 -10.98 -9.80
N SER A 31 9.24 -10.76 -10.99
CA SER A 31 9.93 -11.82 -11.72
C SER A 31 11.22 -12.28 -11.04
N GLN A 32 12.03 -11.37 -10.50
CA GLN A 32 13.34 -11.70 -9.91
C GLN A 32 13.19 -12.43 -8.57
N TYR A 33 12.18 -12.06 -7.77
CA TYR A 33 12.00 -12.55 -6.41
C TYR A 33 10.82 -13.52 -6.26
N ASP A 34 10.15 -13.91 -7.35
CA ASP A 34 8.97 -14.80 -7.32
C ASP A 34 7.93 -14.30 -6.29
N CYS A 35 7.56 -13.03 -6.45
CA CYS A 35 6.71 -12.30 -5.51
C CYS A 35 5.66 -11.47 -6.24
N ARG A 36 4.74 -10.87 -5.49
CA ARG A 36 3.66 -10.03 -6.00
C ARG A 36 3.63 -8.69 -5.31
N PHE A 37 3.43 -7.63 -6.07
CA PHE A 37 3.23 -6.30 -5.54
C PHE A 37 1.90 -6.20 -4.80
N ILE A 38 1.94 -5.55 -3.65
CA ILE A 38 0.81 -5.44 -2.75
C ILE A 38 0.38 -3.99 -2.62
N MET A 39 1.33 -3.10 -2.34
CA MET A 39 1.06 -1.67 -2.17
C MET A 39 2.34 -0.86 -2.07
N GLU A 40 2.23 0.47 -2.18
CA GLU A 40 3.27 1.42 -1.78
C GLU A 40 2.94 1.98 -0.39
N SER A 41 3.89 2.01 0.54
CA SER A 41 3.71 2.56 1.91
C SER A 41 5.06 2.96 2.55
N CYS A 42 5.05 3.46 3.78
CA CYS A 42 6.28 3.75 4.54
C CYS A 42 6.61 2.63 5.54
N ILE A 43 7.91 2.41 5.82
CA ILE A 43 8.35 1.46 6.85
C ILE A 43 8.46 2.12 8.23
N ASN A 44 8.19 1.34 9.27
CA ASN A 44 8.60 1.67 10.64
C ASN A 44 10.00 1.10 10.91
N GLN A 45 10.94 1.96 11.32
CA GLN A 45 12.22 1.53 11.85
C GLN A 45 12.08 1.31 13.36
N LYS A 46 12.09 0.03 13.75
CA LYS A 46 12.14 -0.37 15.17
C LYS A 46 13.54 -0.14 15.73
N LYS A 47 13.80 1.06 16.27
CA LYS A 47 14.96 1.29 17.15
C LYS A 47 14.61 1.05 18.64
N ASP A 48 13.34 1.18 19.02
CA ASP A 48 12.78 0.92 20.35
C ASP A 48 11.24 0.67 20.26
N ALA A 49 10.53 0.60 21.41
CA ALA A 49 9.07 0.43 21.46
C ALA A 49 8.29 1.58 20.80
N SER A 50 8.93 2.73 20.61
CA SER A 50 8.37 3.96 20.04
C SER A 50 8.72 4.13 18.55
N GLY A 51 9.38 3.14 17.92
CA GLY A 51 9.93 3.12 16.56
C GLY A 51 9.44 4.21 15.60
N TYR A 52 10.37 4.92 14.97
CA TYR A 52 10.04 6.01 14.07
C TYR A 52 9.68 5.51 12.66
N TRP A 53 8.76 6.21 12.01
CA TRP A 53 8.41 5.97 10.61
C TRP A 53 9.36 6.71 9.68
N VAL A 54 9.71 6.07 8.57
CA VAL A 54 10.50 6.69 7.52
C VAL A 54 9.55 7.35 6.55
N ASN A 55 9.62 8.68 6.40
CA ASN A 55 8.83 9.41 5.40
C ASN A 55 9.44 9.24 4.00
N SER A 56 9.35 8.03 3.47
CA SER A 56 9.82 7.66 2.13
C SER A 56 8.95 6.51 1.61
N PRO A 57 8.65 6.47 0.30
CA PRO A 57 7.89 5.39 -0.28
C PRO A 57 8.70 4.09 -0.36
N TRP A 58 8.07 3.00 0.05
CA TRP A 58 8.54 1.63 -0.09
C TRP A 58 7.48 0.82 -0.81
N LEU A 59 7.90 0.09 -1.84
CA LEU A 59 7.06 -0.89 -2.51
C LEU A 59 7.05 -2.17 -1.67
N LEU A 60 5.88 -2.60 -1.22
CA LEU A 60 5.67 -3.85 -0.52
C LEU A 60 5.29 -4.97 -1.49
N PHE A 61 5.95 -6.11 -1.32
CA PHE A 61 5.70 -7.34 -2.05
C PHE A 61 5.48 -8.51 -1.09
N TYR A 62 4.77 -9.52 -1.57
CA TYR A 62 4.59 -10.80 -0.89
C TYR A 62 5.09 -11.97 -1.76
N SER A 63 5.83 -12.89 -1.16
CA SER A 63 6.21 -14.16 -1.79
C SER A 63 5.65 -15.34 -0.99
N ASN A 64 5.26 -16.40 -1.72
CA ASN A 64 4.85 -17.65 -1.09
C ASN A 64 5.99 -18.39 -0.42
N LYS A 65 7.23 -18.10 -0.84
CA LYS A 65 8.44 -18.65 -0.26
C LYS A 65 9.07 -17.58 0.64
N PRO A 66 9.62 -17.96 1.80
CA PRO A 66 10.50 -17.08 2.55
C PRO A 66 11.55 -16.47 1.62
N ALA A 67 11.55 -15.14 1.52
CA ALA A 67 12.43 -14.40 0.65
C ALA A 67 13.44 -13.58 1.46
N HIS A 68 14.49 -13.12 0.78
CA HIS A 68 15.46 -12.21 1.36
C HIS A 68 14.83 -10.80 1.45
N PRO A 69 14.99 -10.07 2.57
CA PRO A 69 15.86 -10.39 3.72
C PRO A 69 15.19 -11.16 4.85
N ASN A 70 16.02 -11.88 5.61
CA ASN A 70 15.68 -12.54 6.88
C ASN A 70 14.60 -13.63 6.84
N GLY A 71 14.32 -14.21 5.66
CA GLY A 71 13.32 -15.29 5.53
C GLY A 71 11.87 -14.81 5.70
N SER A 72 11.63 -13.51 5.54
CA SER A 72 10.29 -12.95 5.53
C SER A 72 9.58 -13.28 4.22
N LYS A 73 8.28 -13.56 4.27
CA LYS A 73 7.43 -13.60 3.07
C LYS A 73 7.14 -12.20 2.53
N TRP A 74 7.32 -11.18 3.36
CA TRP A 74 7.20 -9.79 2.98
C TRP A 74 8.57 -9.26 2.55
N ILE A 75 8.58 -8.51 1.47
CA ILE A 75 9.79 -7.85 0.94
C ILE A 75 9.40 -6.42 0.64
N ALA A 76 10.18 -5.46 1.15
CA ALA A 76 9.96 -4.05 0.84
C ALA A 76 11.19 -3.46 0.15
N PHE A 77 10.95 -2.72 -0.93
CA PHE A 77 11.98 -2.04 -1.72
C PHE A 77 11.80 -0.53 -1.66
N CYS A 78 12.90 0.19 -1.43
CA CYS A 78 12.99 1.63 -1.59
C CYS A 78 14.10 1.96 -2.58
N PHE A 79 13.84 2.94 -3.45
CA PHE A 79 14.78 3.42 -4.44
C PHE A 79 15.14 4.86 -4.11
N SER A 80 16.44 5.16 -4.02
CA SER A 80 16.94 6.51 -3.78
C SER A 80 18.11 6.79 -4.69
N ASN A 81 17.96 7.74 -5.61
CA ASN A 81 18.93 8.34 -6.55
C ASN A 81 19.89 7.38 -7.30
N ASN A 82 20.65 6.51 -6.63
CA ASN A 82 21.57 5.53 -7.19
C ASN A 82 21.62 4.17 -6.43
N SER A 83 20.78 3.96 -5.42
CA SER A 83 20.76 2.70 -4.65
C SER A 83 19.34 2.19 -4.42
N SER A 84 19.25 0.87 -4.26
CA SER A 84 18.06 0.20 -3.77
C SER A 84 18.33 -0.35 -2.39
N LEU A 85 17.36 -0.17 -1.49
CA LEU A 85 17.35 -0.78 -0.17
C LEU A 85 16.26 -1.84 -0.16
N VAL A 86 16.56 -2.99 0.45
CA VAL A 86 15.63 -4.10 0.62
C VAL A 86 15.51 -4.43 2.11
N THR A 87 14.28 -4.57 2.60
CA THR A 87 13.99 -4.95 3.99
C THR A 87 12.82 -5.95 4.07
N ASP A 88 12.56 -6.51 5.25
CA ASP A 88 11.62 -7.62 5.48
C ASP A 88 10.13 -7.22 5.45
N GLY A 89 9.80 -5.97 5.08
CA GLY A 89 8.44 -5.45 4.81
C GLY A 89 7.44 -5.54 5.97
N GLN A 90 7.82 -6.12 7.10
CA GLN A 90 6.88 -6.59 8.10
C GLN A 90 6.14 -5.44 8.78
N SER A 91 6.80 -4.30 8.96
CA SER A 91 6.19 -3.11 9.55
C SER A 91 5.08 -2.49 8.70
N ILE A 92 5.12 -2.67 7.38
CA ILE A 92 4.03 -2.23 6.48
C ILE A 92 2.85 -3.22 6.61
N SER A 93 3.14 -4.52 6.57
CA SER A 93 2.10 -5.57 6.61
C SER A 93 1.32 -5.62 7.94
N ASN A 94 1.92 -5.18 9.05
CA ASN A 94 1.33 -5.29 10.40
C ASN A 94 0.59 -4.01 10.85
N HIS A 95 0.00 -3.27 9.93
CA HIS A 95 -0.82 -2.11 10.29
C HIS A 95 -2.19 -2.54 10.83
N LYS A 96 -2.27 -2.80 12.14
CA LYS A 96 -3.48 -3.34 12.81
C LYS A 96 -4.75 -2.53 12.53
N GLU A 97 -4.61 -1.22 12.43
CA GLU A 97 -5.73 -0.30 12.21
C GLU A 97 -6.04 -0.08 10.73
N GLY A 98 -5.21 -0.61 9.82
CA GLY A 98 -5.27 -0.33 8.39
C GLY A 98 -4.86 1.12 8.06
N LEU A 99 -4.71 1.42 6.78
CA LEU A 99 -4.34 2.74 6.30
C LEU A 99 -5.60 3.48 5.87
N PRO A 100 -5.88 4.66 6.43
CA PRO A 100 -7.11 5.34 6.10
C PRO A 100 -7.05 5.89 4.67
N GLY A 101 -8.18 5.84 3.98
CA GLY A 101 -8.31 6.36 2.63
C GLY A 101 -9.72 6.19 2.10
N TYR A 102 -9.86 6.26 0.78
CA TYR A 102 -11.12 6.02 0.11
C TYR A 102 -11.00 5.11 -1.10
N TYR A 103 -12.11 4.48 -1.43
CA TYR A 103 -12.28 3.60 -2.57
C TYR A 103 -13.42 4.11 -3.44
N ASN A 104 -13.20 4.18 -4.75
CA ASN A 104 -14.23 4.47 -5.73
C ASN A 104 -14.77 3.17 -6.33
N PRO A 105 -15.98 2.70 -5.93
CA PRO A 105 -16.56 1.46 -6.45
C PRO A 105 -16.91 1.52 -7.94
N LEU A 106 -17.06 2.72 -8.53
CA LEU A 106 -17.37 2.87 -9.96
C LEU A 106 -16.14 2.68 -10.85
N THR A 107 -14.96 3.12 -10.37
CA THR A 107 -13.71 3.03 -11.13
C THR A 107 -12.76 1.95 -10.62
N GLY A 108 -13.03 1.39 -9.45
CA GLY A 108 -12.13 0.49 -8.71
C GLY A 108 -10.95 1.20 -8.06
N GLU A 109 -10.84 2.52 -8.17
CA GLU A 109 -9.66 3.28 -7.74
C GLU A 109 -9.54 3.33 -6.20
N ALA A 110 -8.33 3.03 -5.71
CA ALA A 110 -7.98 3.12 -4.30
C ALA A 110 -7.01 4.28 -4.09
N VAL A 111 -7.39 5.22 -3.22
CA VAL A 111 -6.54 6.36 -2.88
C VAL A 111 -6.32 6.40 -1.38
N TYR A 112 -5.05 6.31 -1.01
CA TYR A 112 -4.56 6.48 0.34
C TYR A 112 -3.22 7.21 0.26
N SER A 113 -2.79 7.80 1.37
CA SER A 113 -1.54 8.55 1.42
C SER A 113 -0.44 7.65 2.02
N VAL A 114 0.78 7.71 1.47
CA VAL A 114 1.86 6.74 1.75
C VAL A 114 2.58 7.10 3.06
N TYR A 115 2.72 8.39 3.38
CA TYR A 115 3.30 8.89 4.62
C TYR A 115 2.70 10.24 5.06
N ARG A 116 3.13 10.76 6.22
CA ARG A 116 2.58 12.01 6.76
C ARG A 116 2.90 13.20 5.84
N TRP A 117 1.89 14.05 5.58
CA TRP A 117 1.96 15.23 4.70
C TRP A 117 2.14 14.93 3.21
N ASP A 118 1.83 13.71 2.80
CA ASP A 118 1.83 13.29 1.42
C ASP A 118 0.45 13.49 0.80
N ASN A 119 0.38 14.36 -0.22
CA ASN A 119 -0.87 14.79 -0.84
C ASN A 119 -1.10 14.04 -2.14
N HIS A 120 -2.05 13.11 -2.15
CA HIS A 120 -2.33 12.23 -3.28
C HIS A 120 -3.65 12.56 -3.93
N TYR A 121 -3.59 12.81 -5.24
CA TYR A 121 -4.77 13.05 -6.04
C TYR A 121 -5.29 11.77 -6.67
N ASP A 122 -6.60 11.65 -6.80
CA ASP A 122 -7.20 10.68 -7.72
C ASP A 122 -6.78 10.96 -9.17
N LYS A 123 -7.01 9.99 -10.06
CA LYS A 123 -6.78 10.10 -11.50
C LYS A 123 -7.44 11.33 -12.11
N SER A 124 -8.60 11.77 -11.59
CA SER A 124 -9.30 12.98 -12.07
C SER A 124 -8.72 14.29 -11.54
N LYS A 125 -7.79 14.23 -10.57
CA LYS A 125 -7.16 15.35 -9.88
C LYS A 125 -8.13 16.29 -9.16
N LYS A 126 -9.30 15.78 -8.78
CA LYS A 126 -10.35 16.56 -8.08
C LYS A 126 -10.32 16.36 -6.58
N PHE A 127 -9.84 15.20 -6.13
CA PHE A 127 -9.84 14.82 -4.73
C PHE A 127 -8.44 14.52 -4.29
N ALA A 128 -8.00 15.15 -3.20
CA ALA A 128 -6.70 14.86 -2.60
C ALA A 128 -6.86 14.20 -1.24
N VAL A 129 -6.11 13.13 -0.98
CA VAL A 129 -5.85 12.60 0.36
C VAL A 129 -4.58 13.24 0.89
N ASP A 130 -4.69 13.90 2.04
CA ASP A 130 -3.59 14.34 2.89
C ASP A 130 -3.71 13.57 4.22
N GLY A 131 -2.61 13.07 4.73
CA GLY A 131 -2.55 12.62 6.13
C GLY A 131 -2.05 11.21 6.39
N GLY A 132 -1.77 10.48 5.32
CA GLY A 132 -1.08 9.21 5.39
C GLY A 132 -1.66 8.27 6.43
N ARG A 133 -0.74 7.76 7.25
CA ARG A 133 -0.96 6.73 8.26
C ARG A 133 -1.85 7.15 9.44
N ASP A 134 -1.79 8.42 9.84
CA ASP A 134 -2.28 8.86 11.16
C ASP A 134 -3.62 9.58 11.11
N TYR A 135 -4.00 10.12 9.95
CA TYR A 135 -5.25 10.82 9.75
C TYR A 135 -5.64 10.82 8.28
N LEU A 136 -6.92 11.04 8.01
CA LEU A 136 -7.44 11.26 6.67
C LEU A 136 -8.00 12.66 6.59
N LYS A 137 -7.36 13.50 5.78
CA LYS A 137 -7.86 14.79 5.35
C LYS A 137 -8.13 14.71 3.86
N ILE A 138 -9.34 15.07 3.47
CA ILE A 138 -9.72 15.08 2.06
C ILE A 138 -9.93 16.52 1.63
N THR A 139 -9.33 16.87 0.50
CA THR A 139 -9.60 18.13 -0.19
C THR A 139 -10.53 17.85 -1.37
N GLY A 140 -11.54 18.70 -1.54
CA GLY A 140 -12.66 18.48 -2.46
C GLY A 140 -13.93 18.03 -1.71
N ASN A 141 -15.08 18.07 -2.38
CA ASN A 141 -16.33 17.53 -1.84
C ASN A 141 -16.54 16.15 -2.48
N PRO A 142 -16.04 15.06 -1.88
CA PRO A 142 -16.26 13.74 -2.43
C PRO A 142 -17.77 13.50 -2.49
N SER A 143 -18.29 13.25 -3.70
CA SER A 143 -19.68 12.86 -3.90
C SER A 143 -20.00 11.63 -3.02
N SER A 144 -21.28 11.34 -2.83
CA SER A 144 -21.77 10.11 -2.16
C SER A 144 -21.30 8.80 -2.83
N GLU A 145 -20.49 8.88 -3.88
CA GLU A 145 -20.00 7.76 -4.69
C GLU A 145 -18.74 7.12 -4.08
N PHE A 146 -18.05 7.79 -3.16
CA PHE A 146 -16.83 7.25 -2.55
C PHE A 146 -17.12 6.56 -1.21
N LEU A 147 -16.48 5.41 -1.00
CA LEU A 147 -16.48 4.72 0.28
C LEU A 147 -15.24 5.12 1.08
N PHE A 148 -15.43 5.56 2.33
CA PHE A 148 -14.35 5.86 3.26
C PHE A 148 -14.10 4.68 4.20
N GLY A 149 -12.84 4.42 4.50
CA GLY A 149 -12.49 3.23 5.24
C GLY A 149 -11.00 3.05 5.43
N TYR A 150 -10.61 1.81 5.66
CA TYR A 150 -9.24 1.41 5.91
C TYR A 150 -8.78 0.36 4.91
N PHE A 151 -7.55 0.52 4.44
CA PHE A 151 -6.85 -0.46 3.63
C PHE A 151 -6.01 -1.38 4.53
N HIS A 152 -6.22 -2.68 4.42
CA HIS A 152 -5.52 -3.69 5.17
C HIS A 152 -4.66 -4.52 4.24
N VAL A 153 -3.40 -4.73 4.64
CA VAL A 153 -2.54 -5.73 4.02
C VAL A 153 -2.80 -7.04 4.73
N LEU A 154 -3.31 -8.03 4.01
CA LEU A 154 -3.55 -9.34 4.56
C LEU A 154 -2.58 -10.34 3.92
N PRO A 155 -1.77 -11.06 4.71
CA PRO A 155 -1.18 -12.30 4.23
C PRO A 155 -2.34 -13.27 4.04
N ASP A 156 -2.59 -13.72 2.83
CA ASP A 156 -3.73 -14.59 2.64
C ASP A 156 -3.46 -16.02 3.14
N SER A 157 -4.55 -16.77 3.28
CA SER A 157 -4.62 -18.12 3.81
C SER A 157 -3.45 -19.00 3.33
N LYS A 158 -3.03 -19.96 4.16
CA LYS A 158 -1.78 -20.72 4.04
C LYS A 158 -1.50 -21.42 2.68
N GLU A 159 -2.36 -21.28 1.67
CA GLU A 159 -2.46 -22.15 0.51
C GLU A 159 -2.21 -21.48 -0.87
N ASP A 160 -2.32 -20.15 -1.07
CA ASP A 160 -2.01 -19.50 -2.37
C ASP A 160 -1.40 -18.07 -2.27
N ALA A 161 -0.34 -17.78 -3.04
CA ALA A 161 0.28 -16.45 -3.17
C ALA A 161 -0.61 -15.50 -3.94
N ASN A 162 -1.52 -16.04 -4.76
CA ASN A 162 -2.40 -15.25 -5.59
C ASN A 162 -3.38 -14.42 -4.76
N ASP A 163 -3.55 -14.77 -3.49
CA ASP A 163 -4.53 -14.17 -2.62
C ASP A 163 -3.99 -13.08 -1.69
N ALA A 164 -2.67 -13.04 -1.41
CA ALA A 164 -2.11 -11.93 -0.67
C ALA A 164 -2.37 -10.59 -1.41
N GLY A 165 -2.84 -9.59 -0.68
CA GLY A 165 -3.32 -8.37 -1.32
C GLY A 165 -3.62 -7.22 -0.38
N LEU A 166 -3.99 -6.11 -1.01
CA LEU A 166 -4.54 -4.94 -0.36
C LEU A 166 -6.07 -5.06 -0.34
N TYR A 167 -6.66 -4.91 0.82
CA TYR A 167 -8.10 -5.05 1.03
C TYR A 167 -8.69 -3.78 1.62
N PHE A 168 -9.76 -3.26 1.03
CA PHE A 168 -10.49 -2.13 1.57
C PHE A 168 -11.65 -2.60 2.45
N LYS A 169 -11.81 -1.94 3.60
CA LYS A 169 -12.91 -2.13 4.54
C LYS A 169 -13.60 -0.79 4.78
N SER A 170 -14.88 -0.69 4.40
CA SER A 170 -15.67 0.53 4.65
C SER A 170 -15.97 0.74 6.14
N ASN A 171 -15.98 2.01 6.56
CA ASN A 171 -16.40 2.44 7.90
C ASN A 171 -17.88 2.83 7.98
N ILE A 172 -18.65 2.70 6.90
CA ILE A 172 -20.08 2.97 6.96
C ILE A 172 -20.72 1.87 7.81
N GLN A 173 -21.02 2.21 9.07
CA GLN A 173 -22.01 1.49 9.86
C GLN A 173 -23.36 1.77 9.19
N GLU A 174 -23.99 0.72 8.67
CA GLU A 174 -25.44 0.74 8.40
C GLU A 174 -26.23 1.01 9.67
#